data_AF-A0A2V9LVJ6-F1
#
_entry.id   AF-A0A2V9LVJ6-F1
#
_cell.length_a   1.000
_cell.length_b   1.000
_cell.length_c   1.000
_cell.angle_alpha   90.00
_cell.angle_beta   90.00
_cell.angle_gamma   90.00
#
_symmetry.space_group_name_H-M   'P 1'
#
loop_
_entity.id
_entity.type
_entity.pdbx_description
1 polymer ?
#
loop_
_entity_poly.entity_id
_entity_poly.type
_entity_poly.pdbx_seq_one_letter_code
_entity_poly.pdbx_strand_id
1 'polypeptide(L)'
;MLKQGPRVTPIIFFFCAIPLVGMPAKKPAAKKDQSPPAKTSATEALKDRKVVGTKVTAGLGGGKLTKGKVCFTPTDVADKDLAEASAKCATVQNGAIQDVTEGETPKPFSLPAGENRDGYYRVQIKDSDGNRIGKPLPCVLITVASFDFDAFLEDPQGECASVTPYTRAVAGFSADAQSSGSVSNQYFIEVNVQYPLFVKDKGNRKDKSSPNDKSNPKDKSNPMDAPVWVWITPRISTLPSSTGIPLNSLGSVSSAVTGAGSAKTLSDVAQGFEALGGLEIAMTKPSAVRLLPGPSGKTNGSVSFIIAAGAITPISPLSTPQLVKLTPGVQTTYGIPSCIPGTGTTSGTGGCSSTQIPVTNVALVPAGRDRFFREGYIGFRLKTHYMDASGKNEISYPGTFDITWGFDEAVTRGHIRGGVVRVEGFYPFPFKVAKNALYVFGTFIMKPATAQNLATPLVLVPSDTTVTLASPGVFVQPVPRADRDYYRLGIGFDLVAAISAAKVK
;
A
#
# COMPACT_ATOMS: atom_id res chain seq x y z
N MET A 1 34.11 53.05 -6.54
CA MET A 1 34.80 52.23 -5.53
C MET A 1 33.75 51.51 -4.69
N LEU A 2 33.93 50.19 -4.56
CA LEU A 2 33.23 49.20 -3.69
C LEU A 2 31.75 48.87 -3.97
N LYS A 3 31.56 47.76 -4.70
CA LYS A 3 30.33 46.95 -4.80
C LYS A 3 30.05 46.29 -3.43
N GLN A 4 28.84 46.46 -2.90
CA GLN A 4 28.34 45.62 -1.80
C GLN A 4 27.72 44.34 -2.37
N GLY A 5 28.26 43.19 -1.95
CA GLY A 5 27.75 41.86 -2.30
C GLY A 5 26.49 41.48 -1.52
N PRO A 6 25.78 40.42 -1.94
CA PRO A 6 24.53 40.01 -1.31
C PRO A 6 24.79 39.37 0.05
N ARG A 7 24.07 39.85 1.07
CA ARG A 7 24.01 39.23 2.40
C ARG A 7 23.22 37.94 2.32
N VAL A 8 23.84 36.83 2.70
CA VAL A 8 23.18 35.54 2.92
C VAL A 8 22.63 35.55 4.35
N THR A 9 21.31 35.55 4.48
CA THR A 9 20.63 35.37 5.77
C THR A 9 20.38 33.88 5.98
N PRO A 10 20.84 33.26 7.09
CA PRO A 10 20.49 31.88 7.40
C PRO A 10 19.01 31.81 7.83
N ILE A 11 18.22 31.01 7.10
CA ILE A 11 16.86 30.66 7.49
C ILE A 11 16.95 29.52 8.50
N ILE A 12 16.70 29.83 9.76
CA ILE A 12 16.53 28.86 10.85
C ILE A 12 15.05 28.44 10.85
N PHE A 13 14.77 27.18 10.53
CA PHE A 13 13.43 26.61 10.65
C PHE A 13 13.17 26.20 12.10
N PHE A 14 12.29 26.92 12.79
CA PHE A 14 11.68 26.48 14.04
C PHE A 14 10.49 25.58 13.74
N PHE A 15 10.57 24.30 14.12
CA PHE A 15 9.39 23.44 14.22
C PHE A 15 8.63 23.81 15.50
N CYS A 16 7.53 24.53 15.36
CA CYS A 16 6.60 24.77 16.45
C CYS A 16 5.64 23.58 16.55
N ALA A 17 5.73 22.81 17.63
CA ALA A 17 4.76 21.79 17.98
C ALA A 17 3.45 22.49 18.39
N ILE A 18 2.36 22.20 17.68
CA ILE A 18 1.02 22.68 18.05
C ILE A 18 0.48 21.75 19.14
N PRO A 19 0.15 22.23 20.35
CA PRO A 19 -0.56 21.43 21.34
C PRO A 19 -2.03 21.30 20.93
N LEU A 20 -2.55 20.07 20.86
CA LEU A 20 -3.98 19.82 20.76
C LEU A 20 -4.68 20.31 22.04
N VAL A 21 -5.48 21.37 21.92
CA VAL A 21 -6.40 21.83 22.96
C VAL A 21 -7.67 20.98 22.92
N GLY A 22 -8.05 20.45 24.09
CA GLY A 22 -9.15 19.52 24.26
C GLY A 22 -10.54 20.11 23.99
N MET A 23 -11.39 19.31 23.35
CA MET A 23 -12.84 19.53 23.28
C MET A 23 -13.54 18.84 24.47
N PRO A 24 -14.59 19.45 25.05
CA PRO A 24 -15.30 18.89 26.19
C PRO A 24 -16.22 17.71 25.79
N ALA A 25 -16.17 16.65 26.58
CA ALA A 25 -17.00 15.46 26.43
C ALA A 25 -18.49 15.77 26.69
N LYS A 26 -19.33 15.48 25.69
CA LYS A 26 -20.80 15.49 25.83
C LYS A 26 -21.24 14.16 26.45
N LYS A 27 -21.89 14.24 27.62
CA LYS A 27 -22.56 13.10 28.30
C LYS A 27 -23.58 12.42 27.36
N PRO A 28 -23.58 11.08 27.21
CA PRO A 28 -24.67 10.39 26.56
C PRO A 28 -25.85 10.18 27.54
N ALA A 29 -27.05 10.33 26.97
CA ALA A 29 -28.34 10.16 27.63
C ALA A 29 -28.63 8.69 27.97
N ALA A 30 -29.49 8.51 28.99
CA ALA A 30 -29.89 7.24 29.59
C ALA A 30 -30.50 6.24 28.58
N LYS A 31 -30.05 4.98 28.67
CA LYS A 31 -30.63 3.82 27.98
C LYS A 31 -31.87 3.34 28.73
N LYS A 32 -32.97 3.15 27.98
CA LYS A 32 -34.18 2.42 28.40
C LYS A 32 -33.90 0.92 28.48
N ASP A 33 -34.44 0.30 29.52
CA ASP A 33 -34.48 -1.15 29.72
C ASP A 33 -35.15 -1.88 28.55
N GLN A 34 -34.43 -2.85 27.99
CA GLN A 34 -35.00 -3.95 27.22
C GLN A 34 -34.42 -5.25 27.80
N SER A 35 -35.32 -6.06 28.33
CA SER A 35 -35.06 -7.40 28.84
C SER A 35 -34.52 -8.32 27.73
N PRO A 36 -33.54 -9.19 28.03
CA PRO A 36 -32.99 -10.12 27.05
C PRO A 36 -33.97 -11.28 26.79
N PRO A 37 -34.12 -11.73 25.52
CA PRO A 37 -34.82 -12.96 25.23
C PRO A 37 -34.01 -14.18 25.69
N ALA A 38 -34.74 -15.23 26.07
CA ALA A 38 -34.22 -16.46 26.65
C ALA A 38 -33.14 -17.13 25.78
N LYS A 39 -32.06 -17.57 26.43
CA LYS A 39 -31.00 -18.40 25.84
C LYS A 39 -31.58 -19.78 25.49
N THR A 40 -31.69 -20.07 24.21
CA THR A 40 -31.76 -21.46 23.71
C THR A 40 -30.35 -22.05 23.84
N SER A 41 -30.20 -23.19 24.51
CA SER A 41 -28.91 -23.83 24.77
C SER A 41 -28.25 -24.30 23.46
N ALA A 42 -27.08 -23.74 23.17
CA ALA A 42 -26.21 -24.09 22.04
C ALA A 42 -25.51 -25.46 22.17
N THR A 43 -26.12 -26.42 22.87
CA THR A 43 -25.50 -27.71 23.19
C THR A 43 -25.86 -28.83 22.20
N GLU A 44 -26.76 -28.60 21.25
CA GLU A 44 -27.19 -29.66 20.30
C GLU A 44 -26.76 -29.49 18.84
N ALA A 45 -25.95 -28.48 18.49
CA ALA A 45 -25.44 -28.30 17.12
C ALA A 45 -23.94 -28.64 16.94
N LEU A 46 -23.29 -29.21 17.95
CA LEU A 46 -21.85 -29.57 17.94
C LEU A 46 -21.69 -31.10 18.05
N LYS A 47 -22.10 -31.82 17.01
CA LYS A 47 -21.69 -33.22 16.82
C LYS A 47 -21.12 -33.41 15.42
N ASP A 48 -19.85 -33.80 15.42
CA ASP A 48 -19.15 -34.58 14.39
C ASP A 48 -18.98 -33.96 13.00
N ARG A 49 -17.83 -33.29 12.80
CA ARG A 49 -17.14 -33.32 11.50
C ARG A 49 -15.81 -34.05 11.66
N LYS A 50 -15.71 -35.21 11.02
CA LYS A 50 -14.55 -36.11 11.03
C LYS A 50 -13.59 -35.73 9.90
N VAL A 51 -12.29 -35.68 10.18
CA VAL A 51 -11.27 -35.79 9.12
C VAL A 51 -11.30 -37.25 8.64
N VAL A 52 -11.86 -37.48 7.46
CA VAL A 52 -11.96 -38.83 6.88
C VAL A 52 -10.73 -39.09 6.03
N GLY A 53 -9.85 -39.93 6.56
CA GLY A 53 -8.88 -40.77 5.85
C GLY A 53 -8.01 -40.10 4.79
N THR A 54 -6.85 -39.58 5.17
CA THR A 54 -5.76 -39.31 4.24
C THR A 54 -4.68 -40.37 4.37
N LYS A 55 -4.42 -41.04 3.25
CA LYS A 55 -3.30 -41.97 3.09
C LYS A 55 -2.03 -41.12 3.10
N VAL A 56 -1.07 -41.45 3.95
CA VAL A 56 0.23 -40.79 4.06
C VAL A 56 1.24 -41.61 3.29
N THR A 57 1.55 -41.18 2.08
CA THR A 57 2.67 -41.72 1.29
C THR A 57 3.89 -40.84 1.54
N ALA A 58 4.43 -40.90 2.75
CA ALA A 58 5.56 -40.05 3.07
C ALA A 58 6.84 -40.47 2.31
N GLY A 59 7.17 -39.76 1.23
CA GLY A 59 8.36 -39.94 0.42
C GLY A 59 9.61 -39.33 1.06
N LEU A 60 10.15 -39.98 2.09
CA LEU A 60 11.51 -39.71 2.55
C LEU A 60 12.49 -40.46 1.65
N GLY A 61 12.85 -39.86 0.51
CA GLY A 61 13.96 -40.35 -0.34
C GLY A 61 13.89 -41.85 -0.69
N GLY A 62 12.73 -42.33 -1.15
CA GLY A 62 12.55 -43.69 -1.68
C GLY A 62 11.95 -44.73 -0.71
N GLY A 63 11.71 -44.40 0.56
CA GLY A 63 11.01 -45.27 1.51
C GLY A 63 9.74 -44.63 2.06
N LYS A 64 8.60 -45.32 1.97
CA LYS A 64 7.33 -44.90 2.61
C LYS A 64 7.50 -44.97 4.13
N LEU A 65 7.10 -43.93 4.87
CA LEU A 65 7.04 -43.99 6.34
C LEU A 65 5.95 -44.98 6.76
N THR A 66 6.32 -46.24 7.02
CA THR A 66 5.38 -47.32 7.37
C THR A 66 5.08 -47.39 8.86
N LYS A 67 5.96 -46.84 9.71
CA LYS A 67 5.81 -46.76 11.17
C LYS A 67 6.46 -45.48 11.73
N GLY A 68 5.84 -44.80 12.69
CA GLY A 68 6.42 -43.62 13.36
C GLY A 68 5.39 -42.79 14.15
N LYS A 69 5.79 -41.63 14.68
CA LYS A 69 4.88 -40.68 15.33
C LYS A 69 4.97 -39.28 14.69
N VAL A 70 3.83 -38.65 14.43
CA VAL A 70 3.75 -37.27 13.94
C VAL A 70 3.07 -36.43 15.00
N CYS A 71 3.78 -35.42 15.52
CA CYS A 71 3.27 -34.54 16.56
C CYS A 71 2.98 -33.16 16.00
N PHE A 72 1.77 -32.66 16.31
CA PHE A 72 1.31 -31.32 15.95
C PHE A 72 1.31 -30.46 17.20
N THR A 73 1.95 -29.29 17.12
CA THR A 73 1.95 -28.32 18.22
C THR A 73 1.39 -26.99 17.72
N PRO A 74 0.36 -26.42 18.36
CA PRO A 74 -0.16 -25.11 17.99
C PRO A 74 0.93 -24.03 18.07
N THR A 75 0.96 -23.13 17.09
CA THR A 75 1.97 -22.04 17.08
C THR A 75 1.45 -20.71 17.60
N ASP A 76 0.13 -20.49 17.58
CA ASP A 76 -0.50 -19.25 18.05
C ASP A 76 -0.42 -19.14 19.59
N VAL A 77 -0.29 -17.91 20.08
CA VAL A 77 -0.23 -17.58 21.50
C VAL A 77 -1.62 -17.67 22.14
N ALA A 78 -2.69 -17.41 21.39
CA ALA A 78 -4.07 -17.55 21.87
C ALA A 78 -4.43 -19.01 22.18
N ASP A 79 -3.84 -19.97 21.46
CA ASP A 79 -4.10 -21.39 21.67
C ASP A 79 -3.25 -22.00 22.78
N LYS A 80 -2.13 -21.38 23.18
CA LYS A 80 -1.20 -21.92 24.20
C LYS A 80 -1.76 -21.93 25.62
N ASP A 81 -2.74 -21.06 25.89
CA ASP A 81 -3.36 -20.94 27.22
C ASP A 81 -4.59 -21.84 27.38
N LEU A 82 -5.01 -22.56 26.33
CA LEU A 82 -6.05 -23.59 26.42
C LEU A 82 -5.46 -24.85 27.09
N ALA A 83 -6.21 -25.48 27.99
CA ALA A 83 -5.81 -26.74 28.64
C ALA A 83 -5.52 -27.88 27.63
N GLU A 84 -5.98 -27.72 26.39
CA GLU A 84 -5.83 -28.67 25.27
C GLU A 84 -4.63 -28.36 24.34
N ALA A 85 -3.85 -27.32 24.61
CA ALA A 85 -2.72 -26.85 23.79
C ALA A 85 -1.48 -27.76 23.77
N SER A 86 -1.57 -28.94 24.39
CA SER A 86 -0.50 -29.92 24.41
C SER A 86 -0.24 -30.48 23.00
N ALA A 87 1.01 -30.83 22.70
CA ALA A 87 1.35 -31.43 21.41
C ALA A 87 0.56 -32.73 21.22
N LYS A 88 -0.35 -32.78 20.25
CA LYS A 88 -1.08 -34.01 19.94
C LYS A 88 -0.29 -34.83 18.94
N CYS A 89 0.09 -36.04 19.34
CA CYS A 89 0.85 -36.96 18.51
C CYS A 89 -0.07 -38.05 17.97
N ALA A 90 0.06 -38.31 16.68
CA ALA A 90 -0.57 -39.43 16.02
C ALA A 90 0.46 -40.50 15.70
N THR A 91 0.05 -41.76 15.68
CA THR A 91 0.90 -42.87 15.23
C THR A 91 0.68 -43.07 13.74
N VAL A 92 1.77 -43.21 12.98
CA VAL A 92 1.71 -43.64 11.58
C VAL A 92 1.88 -45.15 11.57
N GLN A 93 0.90 -45.87 11.02
CA GLN A 93 0.97 -47.31 10.83
C GLN A 93 0.51 -47.65 9.41
N ASN A 94 1.34 -48.38 8.66
CA ASN A 94 1.12 -48.74 7.27
C ASN A 94 0.84 -47.54 6.35
N GLY A 95 1.46 -46.40 6.65
CA GLY A 95 1.25 -45.15 5.89
C GLY A 95 -0.12 -44.50 6.13
N ALA A 96 -0.77 -44.75 7.26
CA ALA A 96 -1.97 -44.02 7.68
C ALA A 96 -1.73 -43.38 9.06
N ILE A 97 -2.20 -42.14 9.24
CA ILE A 97 -2.20 -41.45 10.53
C ILE A 97 -3.42 -41.93 11.33
N GLN A 98 -3.19 -42.52 12.50
CA GLN A 98 -4.25 -43.04 13.36
C GLN A 98 -4.08 -42.47 14.79
N ASP A 99 -5.20 -42.12 15.42
CA ASP A 99 -5.26 -41.90 16.86
C ASP A 99 -5.33 -43.30 17.48
N VAL A 100 -4.18 -43.82 17.93
CA VAL A 100 -4.11 -45.15 18.54
C VAL A 100 -3.84 -44.96 20.02
N THR A 101 -4.91 -45.05 20.81
CA THR A 101 -4.80 -45.38 22.22
C THR A 101 -4.53 -46.88 22.30
N GLU A 102 -3.48 -47.29 23.02
CA GLU A 102 -3.05 -48.68 23.13
C GLU A 102 -4.21 -49.58 23.58
N GLY A 103 -4.66 -50.50 22.72
CA GLY A 103 -5.76 -51.45 23.00
C GLY A 103 -7.13 -51.14 22.38
N GLU A 104 -7.32 -50.01 21.69
CA GLU A 104 -8.58 -49.68 21.01
C GLU A 104 -8.52 -49.84 19.48
N THR A 105 -9.68 -50.03 18.85
CA THR A 105 -9.82 -49.99 17.39
C THR A 105 -9.35 -48.63 16.85
N PRO A 106 -8.53 -48.59 15.79
CA PRO A 106 -7.97 -47.34 15.28
C PRO A 106 -9.04 -46.30 14.97
N LYS A 107 -8.93 -45.11 15.59
CA LYS A 107 -9.82 -43.98 15.30
C LYS A 107 -9.11 -43.01 14.34
N PRO A 108 -9.85 -42.34 13.43
CA PRO A 108 -9.28 -41.26 12.63
C PRO A 108 -8.67 -40.19 13.53
N PHE A 109 -7.44 -39.78 13.24
CA PHE A 109 -6.79 -38.72 14.00
C PHE A 109 -7.53 -37.40 13.82
N SER A 110 -7.94 -36.80 14.94
CA SER A 110 -8.58 -35.49 14.99
C SER A 110 -7.74 -34.55 15.83
N LEU A 111 -7.44 -33.36 15.32
CA LEU A 111 -6.85 -32.30 16.13
C LEU A 111 -7.96 -31.62 16.94
N PRO A 112 -7.71 -31.25 18.21
CA PRO A 112 -8.63 -30.41 18.95
C PRO A 112 -8.61 -29.03 18.29
N ALA A 113 -9.53 -28.80 17.36
CA ALA A 113 -9.79 -27.46 16.89
C ALA A 113 -10.55 -26.75 18.03
N GLY A 114 -9.83 -25.97 18.84
CA GLY A 114 -10.47 -24.90 19.59
C GLY A 114 -11.19 -24.02 18.58
N GLU A 115 -12.51 -24.15 18.52
CA GLU A 115 -13.40 -23.44 17.59
C GLU A 115 -13.05 -23.58 16.09
N ASN A 116 -13.34 -24.70 15.41
CA ASN A 116 -13.60 -24.79 13.94
C ASN A 116 -12.89 -23.75 13.01
N ARG A 117 -11.59 -23.52 13.18
CA ARG A 117 -10.82 -22.52 12.43
C ARG A 117 -9.53 -23.16 11.95
N ASP A 118 -9.09 -22.74 10.76
CA ASP A 118 -7.82 -23.15 10.21
C ASP A 118 -6.69 -22.60 11.10
N GLY A 119 -5.71 -23.45 11.41
CA GLY A 119 -4.65 -23.16 12.36
C GLY A 119 -3.27 -23.43 11.77
N TYR A 120 -2.28 -22.62 12.17
CA TYR A 120 -0.88 -22.89 11.86
C TYR A 120 -0.26 -23.78 12.95
N TYR A 121 0.23 -24.94 12.55
CA TYR A 121 0.85 -25.92 13.43
C TYR A 121 2.33 -26.06 13.12
N ARG A 122 3.14 -26.25 14.17
CA ARG A 122 4.49 -26.76 14.02
C ARG A 122 4.39 -28.27 13.95
N VAL A 123 4.88 -28.85 12.86
CA VAL A 123 4.90 -30.30 12.68
C VAL A 123 6.28 -30.84 12.98
N GLN A 124 6.31 -31.85 13.85
CA GLN A 124 7.51 -32.57 14.21
C GLN A 124 7.30 -34.06 13.95
N ILE A 125 8.14 -34.62 13.08
CA ILE A 125 8.16 -36.05 12.80
C ILE A 125 9.16 -36.72 13.75
N LYS A 126 8.76 -37.83 14.36
CA LYS A 126 9.58 -38.65 15.24
C LYS A 126 9.59 -40.11 14.77
N ASP A 127 10.72 -40.79 14.98
CA ASP A 127 10.82 -42.24 14.74
C ASP A 127 10.07 -43.04 15.82
N SER A 128 10.10 -44.37 15.72
CA SER A 128 9.49 -45.28 16.69
C SER A 128 10.05 -45.13 18.11
N ASP A 129 11.30 -44.68 18.22
CA ASP A 129 12.01 -44.52 19.48
C ASP A 129 11.81 -43.09 20.07
N GLY A 130 11.06 -42.24 19.37
CA GLY A 130 10.75 -40.88 19.78
C GLY A 130 11.82 -39.84 19.40
N ASN A 131 12.87 -40.23 18.68
CA ASN A 131 13.90 -39.32 18.19
C ASN A 131 13.36 -38.51 17.01
N ARG A 132 13.84 -37.27 16.88
CA ARG A 132 13.39 -36.35 15.83
C ARG A 132 13.95 -36.77 14.46
N ILE A 133 13.07 -37.01 13.50
CA ILE A 133 13.45 -37.21 12.10
C ILE A 133 13.33 -35.85 11.39
N GLY A 134 14.46 -35.30 10.94
CA GLY A 134 14.50 -34.04 10.20
C GLY A 134 14.30 -32.78 11.06
N LYS A 135 14.20 -31.62 10.40
CA LYS A 135 13.96 -30.34 11.09
C LYS A 135 12.45 -30.12 11.29
N PRO A 136 12.02 -29.54 12.43
CA PRO A 136 10.62 -29.16 12.63
C PRO A 136 10.17 -28.21 11.53
N LEU A 137 8.98 -28.45 10.99
CA LEU A 137 8.37 -27.59 9.98
C LEU A 137 7.60 -26.50 10.70
N PRO A 138 7.99 -25.22 10.59
CA PRO A 138 7.57 -24.19 11.52
C PRO A 138 6.10 -23.76 11.35
N CYS A 139 5.51 -23.97 10.17
CA CYS A 139 4.22 -23.42 9.81
C CYS A 139 3.51 -24.32 8.78
N VAL A 140 2.68 -25.25 9.27
CA VAL A 140 1.80 -26.08 8.45
C VAL A 140 0.38 -25.60 8.69
N LEU A 141 -0.26 -25.06 7.65
CA LEU A 141 -1.69 -24.72 7.73
C LEU A 141 -2.48 -26.01 7.68
N ILE A 142 -3.24 -26.29 8.74
CA ILE A 142 -4.17 -27.42 8.76
C ILE A 142 -5.56 -26.83 8.67
N THR A 143 -6.24 -27.10 7.56
CA THR A 143 -7.61 -26.66 7.33
C THR A 143 -8.61 -27.74 7.75
N VAL A 144 -9.83 -27.32 8.07
CA VAL A 144 -10.92 -28.22 8.50
C VAL A 144 -11.44 -29.16 7.40
N ALA A 145 -11.01 -28.98 6.14
CA ALA A 145 -11.59 -29.69 4.99
C ALA A 145 -10.73 -30.86 4.45
N SER A 146 -9.41 -30.80 4.50
CA SER A 146 -8.50 -31.92 4.19
C SER A 146 -7.04 -31.53 4.41
N PHE A 147 -6.20 -32.48 4.80
CA PHE A 147 -4.74 -32.31 4.86
C PHE A 147 -4.08 -33.33 3.93
N ASP A 148 -3.63 -32.88 2.76
CA ASP A 148 -2.92 -33.71 1.78
C ASP A 148 -1.43 -33.80 2.15
N PHE A 149 -1.04 -34.94 2.74
CA PHE A 149 0.32 -35.19 3.20
C PHE A 149 1.29 -35.42 2.04
N ASP A 150 0.80 -35.87 0.88
CA ASP A 150 1.64 -36.23 -0.25
C ASP A 150 2.06 -34.96 -1.01
N ALA A 151 1.12 -34.04 -1.26
CA ALA A 151 1.41 -32.70 -1.79
C ALA A 151 2.35 -31.88 -0.88
N PHE A 152 2.28 -32.10 0.44
CA PHE A 152 3.12 -31.46 1.45
C PHE A 152 4.58 -31.92 1.44
N LEU A 153 4.86 -33.15 0.98
CA LEU A 153 6.21 -33.71 0.94
C LEU A 153 6.91 -33.57 -0.41
N GLU A 154 6.16 -33.33 -1.48
CA GLU A 154 6.72 -33.03 -2.79
C GLU A 154 7.32 -31.61 -2.84
N ASP A 155 6.89 -30.69 -1.96
CA ASP A 155 7.51 -29.37 -1.76
C ASP A 155 7.71 -29.02 -0.27
N PRO A 156 8.70 -29.64 0.41
CA PRO A 156 9.02 -29.35 1.81
C PRO A 156 9.65 -27.95 1.99
N GLN A 157 9.84 -27.20 0.89
CA GLN A 157 10.33 -25.82 0.88
C GLN A 157 9.24 -24.80 0.55
N GLY A 158 7.97 -25.13 0.80
CA GLY A 158 6.94 -24.12 0.99
C GLY A 158 7.27 -23.21 2.19
N GLU A 159 8.32 -22.39 2.09
CA GLU A 159 8.53 -21.21 2.91
C GLU A 159 7.21 -20.44 2.84
N CYS A 160 6.42 -20.52 3.91
CA CYS A 160 5.10 -19.92 3.99
C CYS A 160 5.14 -18.55 3.37
N ALA A 161 4.53 -18.39 2.18
CA ALA A 161 4.71 -17.27 1.25
C ALA A 161 5.21 -16.05 2.00
N SER A 162 6.52 -16.01 2.21
CA SER A 162 7.04 -15.11 3.23
C SER A 162 7.02 -13.81 2.50
N VAL A 163 6.07 -12.96 2.85
CA VAL A 163 6.04 -11.59 2.35
C VAL A 163 7.40 -11.06 2.71
N THR A 164 8.29 -11.01 1.71
CA THR A 164 9.63 -10.53 1.95
C THR A 164 9.44 -9.14 2.53
N PRO A 165 10.11 -8.76 3.63
CA PRO A 165 9.89 -7.48 4.30
C PRO A 165 10.24 -6.26 3.42
N TYR A 166 10.59 -6.51 2.16
CA TYR A 166 11.02 -5.60 1.13
C TYR A 166 9.98 -5.44 0.02
N THR A 167 8.89 -6.22 0.03
CA THR A 167 7.80 -6.08 -0.93
C THR A 167 6.50 -5.77 -0.18
N ARG A 168 5.76 -4.78 -0.64
CA ARG A 168 4.48 -4.37 -0.11
C ARG A 168 3.51 -4.15 -1.26
N ALA A 169 2.28 -4.63 -1.12
CA ALA A 169 1.19 -4.25 -2.02
C ALA A 169 0.05 -3.67 -1.18
N VAL A 170 -0.41 -2.48 -1.51
CA VAL A 170 -1.43 -1.74 -0.78
C VAL A 170 -2.57 -1.39 -1.73
N ALA A 171 -3.81 -1.62 -1.31
CA ALA A 171 -4.97 -1.05 -1.96
C ALA A 171 -5.74 -0.19 -0.99
N GLY A 172 -6.23 0.96 -1.42
CA GLY A 172 -6.88 1.87 -0.50
C GLY A 172 -7.60 3.02 -1.17
N PHE A 173 -7.85 4.02 -0.35
CA PHE A 173 -8.46 5.27 -0.76
C PHE A 173 -7.62 6.45 -0.28
N SER A 174 -7.58 7.50 -1.10
CA SER A 174 -6.96 8.76 -0.74
C SER A 174 -7.84 9.95 -1.07
N ALA A 175 -7.76 10.96 -0.22
CA ALA A 175 -8.17 12.32 -0.49
C ALA A 175 -7.00 13.02 -1.18
N ASP A 176 -7.16 13.28 -2.47
CA ASP A 176 -6.20 13.97 -3.31
C ASP A 176 -6.76 15.35 -3.64
N ALA A 177 -5.95 16.39 -3.43
CA ALA A 177 -6.33 17.73 -3.85
C ALA A 177 -5.12 18.54 -4.32
N GLN A 178 -5.42 19.52 -5.15
CA GLN A 178 -4.51 20.62 -5.46
C GLN A 178 -4.66 21.70 -4.38
N SER A 179 -3.63 22.49 -4.12
CA SER A 179 -3.67 23.54 -3.08
C SER A 179 -4.85 24.52 -3.19
N SER A 180 -5.38 24.72 -4.39
CA SER A 180 -6.56 25.57 -4.67
C SER A 180 -7.78 24.79 -5.21
N GLY A 181 -7.76 23.46 -5.17
CA GLY A 181 -8.78 22.59 -5.75
C GLY A 181 -9.74 22.02 -4.71
N SER A 182 -10.86 21.47 -5.17
CA SER A 182 -11.72 20.64 -4.31
C SER A 182 -11.02 19.33 -3.97
N VAL A 183 -11.24 18.86 -2.74
CA VAL A 183 -10.78 17.53 -2.32
C VAL A 183 -11.53 16.47 -3.10
N SER A 184 -10.79 15.47 -3.55
CA SER A 184 -11.29 14.46 -4.48
C SER A 184 -10.88 13.09 -3.95
N ASN A 185 -11.82 12.14 -3.87
CA ASN A 185 -11.51 10.80 -3.39
C ASN A 185 -11.08 9.92 -4.56
N GLN A 186 -9.98 9.20 -4.40
CA GLN A 186 -9.46 8.25 -5.37
C GLN A 186 -9.25 6.89 -4.72
N TYR A 187 -9.48 5.83 -5.49
CA TYR A 187 -8.96 4.51 -5.13
C TYR A 187 -7.58 4.34 -5.73
N PHE A 188 -6.74 3.54 -5.07
CA PHE A 188 -5.43 3.25 -5.60
C PHE A 188 -5.00 1.82 -5.28
N ILE A 189 -4.08 1.32 -6.09
CA ILE A 189 -3.25 0.15 -5.83
C ILE A 189 -1.81 0.60 -5.99
N GLU A 190 -0.98 0.29 -5.00
CA GLU A 190 0.42 0.64 -4.98
C GLU A 190 1.23 -0.59 -4.60
N VAL A 191 2.31 -0.84 -5.33
CA VAL A 191 3.26 -1.89 -5.01
C VAL A 191 4.59 -1.23 -4.75
N ASN A 192 5.22 -1.51 -3.61
CA ASN A 192 6.58 -1.09 -3.32
C ASN A 192 7.46 -2.34 -3.31
N VAL A 193 8.53 -2.33 -4.10
CA VAL A 193 9.53 -3.39 -4.12
C VAL A 193 10.88 -2.78 -3.79
N GLN A 194 11.58 -3.36 -2.83
CA GLN A 194 12.96 -3.02 -2.46
C GLN A 194 13.84 -4.25 -2.59
N TYR A 195 15.07 -4.04 -3.00
CA TYR A 195 16.05 -5.10 -3.15
C TYR A 195 17.42 -4.65 -2.63
N PRO A 196 18.04 -5.39 -1.70
CA PRO A 196 19.35 -5.04 -1.17
C PRO A 196 20.43 -5.32 -2.20
N LEU A 197 21.31 -4.35 -2.43
CA LEU A 197 22.52 -4.51 -3.22
C LEU A 197 23.72 -4.74 -2.29
N PHE A 198 24.72 -5.47 -2.79
CA PHE A 198 25.99 -5.71 -2.09
C PHE A 198 25.83 -6.32 -0.69
N VAL A 199 24.93 -7.30 -0.54
CA VAL A 199 24.86 -8.11 0.68
C VAL A 199 26.20 -8.82 0.82
N LYS A 200 27.08 -8.30 1.70
CA LYS A 200 28.38 -8.90 1.96
C LYS A 200 28.15 -10.27 2.58
N ASP A 201 28.31 -11.31 1.77
CA ASP A 201 28.42 -12.65 2.29
C ASP A 201 29.68 -12.72 3.16
N LYS A 202 29.48 -12.65 4.48
CA LYS A 202 30.58 -12.80 5.44
C LYS A 202 31.13 -14.24 5.46
N GLY A 203 30.55 -15.14 4.66
CA GLY A 203 30.76 -16.58 4.69
C GLY A 203 32.13 -17.12 4.27
N ASN A 204 33.18 -16.32 4.10
CA ASN A 204 34.50 -16.88 3.73
C ASN A 204 35.73 -16.23 4.36
N ARG A 205 35.57 -15.41 5.41
CA ARG A 205 36.72 -15.10 6.26
C ARG A 205 36.96 -16.29 7.18
N LYS A 206 37.76 -17.25 6.72
CA LYS A 206 38.37 -18.31 7.55
C LYS A 206 39.36 -17.67 8.51
N ASP A 207 38.88 -16.85 9.43
CA ASP A 207 39.68 -16.43 10.57
C ASP A 207 39.89 -17.70 11.41
N LYS A 208 41.10 -18.27 11.32
CA LYS A 208 41.57 -19.48 12.04
C LYS A 208 41.65 -19.27 13.56
N SER A 209 40.97 -18.28 14.11
CA SER A 209 41.03 -17.94 15.53
C SER A 209 39.97 -18.70 16.31
N SER A 210 40.44 -19.67 17.08
CA SER A 210 39.76 -20.42 18.14
C SER A 210 38.96 -21.66 17.71
N PRO A 211 39.56 -22.85 17.82
CA PRO A 211 38.88 -24.15 17.69
C PRO A 211 37.73 -24.37 18.70
N ASN A 212 37.59 -23.51 19.70
CA ASN A 212 36.61 -23.66 20.78
C ASN A 212 35.45 -22.65 20.73
N ASP A 213 35.43 -21.71 19.78
CA ASP A 213 34.29 -20.82 19.67
C ASP A 213 33.14 -21.51 18.91
N LYS A 214 32.28 -22.18 19.67
CA LYS A 214 31.00 -22.75 19.18
C LYS A 214 29.98 -21.67 18.85
N SER A 215 30.38 -20.39 18.70
CA SER A 215 29.51 -19.34 18.19
C SER A 215 28.86 -19.79 16.89
N ASN A 216 27.52 -19.79 16.91
CA ASN A 216 26.65 -20.39 15.91
C ASN A 216 27.10 -20.09 14.46
N PRO A 217 27.22 -21.10 13.58
CA PRO A 217 27.53 -20.92 12.16
C PRO A 217 26.36 -20.33 11.34
N LYS A 218 25.61 -19.37 11.91
CA LYS A 218 24.33 -18.87 11.37
C LYS A 218 24.11 -17.37 11.51
N ASP A 219 25.15 -16.57 11.69
CA ASP A 219 25.04 -15.13 11.45
C ASP A 219 25.00 -14.84 9.94
N LYS A 220 23.94 -15.35 9.28
CA LYS A 220 23.56 -14.89 7.95
C LYS A 220 23.37 -13.39 8.06
N SER A 221 24.12 -12.62 7.26
CA SER A 221 23.98 -11.17 7.20
C SER A 221 22.50 -10.82 7.05
N ASN A 222 21.94 -10.09 8.01
CA ASN A 222 20.57 -9.60 7.91
C ASN A 222 20.50 -8.72 6.66
N PRO A 223 19.63 -9.00 5.67
CA PRO A 223 19.61 -8.20 4.46
C PRO A 223 19.27 -6.73 4.76
N MET A 224 18.59 -6.43 5.88
CA MET A 224 18.36 -5.08 6.42
C MET A 224 19.65 -4.26 6.67
N ASP A 225 20.79 -4.93 6.84
CA ASP A 225 22.10 -4.28 7.03
C ASP A 225 22.81 -3.97 5.70
N ALA A 226 22.16 -4.21 4.56
CA ALA A 226 22.72 -3.86 3.27
C ALA A 226 22.95 -2.34 3.16
N PRO A 227 24.14 -1.91 2.71
CA PRO A 227 24.49 -0.49 2.66
C PRO A 227 23.76 0.26 1.55
N VAL A 228 23.30 -0.46 0.51
CA VAL A 228 22.64 0.12 -0.65
C VAL A 228 21.43 -0.73 -1.01
N TRP A 229 20.34 -0.08 -1.38
CA TRP A 229 19.11 -0.69 -1.84
C TRP A 229 18.68 -0.05 -3.15
N VAL A 230 18.05 -0.85 -4.00
CA VAL A 230 17.24 -0.34 -5.12
C VAL A 230 15.77 -0.51 -4.76
N TRP A 231 14.93 0.44 -5.15
CA TRP A 231 13.50 0.35 -4.92
C TRP A 231 12.69 0.90 -6.09
N ILE A 232 11.45 0.43 -6.20
CA ILE A 232 10.46 0.92 -7.17
C ILE A 232 9.06 0.88 -6.55
N THR A 233 8.26 1.90 -6.83
CA THR A 233 6.90 2.08 -6.33
C THR A 233 5.94 2.41 -7.48
N PRO A 234 5.51 1.44 -8.30
CA PRO A 234 4.38 1.66 -9.19
C PRO A 234 3.08 1.83 -8.40
N ARG A 235 2.28 2.79 -8.83
CA ARG A 235 0.96 3.12 -8.29
C ARG A 235 0.00 3.34 -9.44
N ILE A 236 -1.17 2.72 -9.34
CA ILE A 236 -2.31 2.97 -10.22
C ILE A 236 -3.38 3.64 -9.36
N SER A 237 -3.94 4.75 -9.83
CA SER A 237 -5.05 5.43 -9.16
C SER A 237 -6.19 5.73 -10.12
N THR A 238 -7.37 5.92 -9.53
CA THR A 238 -8.58 6.25 -10.27
C THR A 238 -8.72 7.75 -10.45
N LEU A 239 -9.45 8.19 -11.48
CA LEU A 239 -9.91 9.58 -11.46
C LEU A 239 -10.81 9.80 -10.24
N PRO A 240 -10.86 11.02 -9.72
CA PRO A 240 -11.89 11.37 -8.78
C PRO A 240 -13.25 11.25 -9.44
N SER A 241 -14.10 10.37 -8.91
CA SER A 241 -15.49 10.32 -9.34
C SER A 241 -16.28 11.34 -8.53
N SER A 242 -17.01 12.23 -9.20
CA SER A 242 -17.95 13.16 -8.55
C SER A 242 -19.14 12.42 -7.93
N THR A 243 -19.34 11.16 -8.29
CA THR A 243 -20.33 10.25 -7.70
C THR A 243 -19.77 9.69 -6.41
N GLY A 244 -19.94 10.41 -5.31
CA GLY A 244 -19.55 9.96 -3.97
C GLY A 244 -20.17 8.62 -3.64
N ILE A 245 -19.40 7.54 -3.77
CA ILE A 245 -19.79 6.22 -3.29
C ILE A 245 -19.80 6.33 -1.76
N PRO A 246 -20.96 6.13 -1.09
CA PRO A 246 -21.03 6.31 0.34
C PRO A 246 -20.18 5.25 1.05
N LEU A 247 -19.38 5.69 2.03
CA LEU A 247 -18.36 4.89 2.73
C LEU A 247 -18.95 3.60 3.38
N ASN A 248 -20.25 3.58 3.64
CA ASN A 248 -20.99 2.45 4.19
C ASN A 248 -21.12 1.26 3.21
N SER A 249 -20.83 1.44 1.92
CA SER A 249 -20.85 0.36 0.91
C SER A 249 -19.57 -0.51 0.89
N LEU A 250 -18.53 -0.11 1.63
CA LEU A 250 -17.24 -0.83 1.73
C LEU A 250 -17.26 -2.05 2.67
N GLY A 251 -18.43 -2.48 3.15
CA GLY A 251 -18.58 -3.60 4.08
C GLY A 251 -18.10 -4.96 3.57
N SER A 252 -17.77 -5.09 2.28
CA SER A 252 -17.09 -6.27 1.73
C SER A 252 -15.93 -5.82 0.85
N VAL A 253 -14.75 -6.39 1.05
CA VAL A 253 -13.55 -6.14 0.21
C VAL A 253 -13.83 -6.54 -1.24
N SER A 254 -14.75 -7.47 -1.49
CA SER A 254 -15.28 -7.80 -2.82
C SER A 254 -16.05 -6.64 -3.47
N SER A 255 -16.72 -5.78 -2.69
CA SER A 255 -17.56 -4.68 -3.20
C SER A 255 -16.77 -3.52 -3.81
N ALA A 256 -15.48 -3.33 -3.49
CA ALA A 256 -14.69 -2.30 -4.17
C ALA A 256 -14.39 -2.70 -5.63
N VAL A 257 -14.34 -4.01 -5.92
CA VAL A 257 -14.10 -4.57 -7.25
C VAL A 257 -15.42 -4.83 -8.00
N THR A 258 -16.51 -5.18 -7.30
CA THR A 258 -17.82 -5.47 -7.93
C THR A 258 -18.88 -4.37 -7.76
N GLY A 259 -18.71 -3.43 -6.84
CA GLY A 259 -19.65 -2.36 -6.52
C GLY A 259 -19.52 -1.11 -7.40
N ALA A 260 -18.46 -1.02 -8.21
CA ALA A 260 -18.53 -0.28 -9.46
C ALA A 260 -19.44 -1.10 -10.38
N GLY A 261 -20.75 -0.80 -10.37
CA GLY A 261 -21.79 -1.59 -11.04
C GLY A 261 -21.37 -2.08 -12.42
N SER A 262 -21.86 -3.27 -12.77
CA SER A 262 -21.48 -4.23 -13.84
C SER A 262 -21.21 -3.72 -15.27
N ALA A 263 -21.07 -2.42 -15.49
CA ALA A 263 -20.81 -1.76 -16.76
C ALA A 263 -19.51 -0.92 -16.81
N LYS A 264 -18.78 -0.72 -15.71
CA LYS A 264 -17.47 -0.05 -15.75
C LYS A 264 -16.34 -1.06 -15.64
N THR A 265 -15.58 -1.20 -16.71
CA THR A 265 -14.38 -2.05 -16.70
C THR A 265 -13.32 -1.40 -15.82
N LEU A 266 -12.40 -2.20 -15.25
CA LEU A 266 -11.25 -1.68 -14.50
C LEU A 266 -10.46 -0.64 -15.33
N SER A 267 -10.48 -0.77 -16.67
CA SER A 267 -9.87 0.18 -17.61
C SER A 267 -10.56 1.54 -17.66
N ASP A 268 -11.87 1.62 -17.35
CA ASP A 268 -12.60 2.90 -17.25
C ASP A 268 -12.27 3.63 -15.93
N VAL A 269 -11.73 2.89 -14.95
CA VAL A 269 -11.51 3.32 -13.57
C VAL A 269 -10.05 3.70 -13.35
N ALA A 270 -9.08 2.96 -13.89
CA ALA A 270 -7.65 3.24 -13.78
C ALA A 270 -7.21 4.31 -14.81
N GLN A 271 -6.93 5.53 -14.34
CA GLN A 271 -6.58 6.65 -15.22
C GLN A 271 -5.31 7.40 -14.79
N GLY A 272 -4.81 7.12 -13.58
CA GLY A 272 -3.51 7.57 -13.08
C GLY A 272 -2.52 6.41 -12.98
N PHE A 273 -1.31 6.62 -13.47
CA PHE A 273 -0.17 5.74 -13.23
C PHE A 273 1.01 6.60 -12.78
N GLU A 274 1.60 6.28 -11.64
CA GLU A 274 2.79 6.91 -11.09
C GLU A 274 3.81 5.79 -10.85
N ALA A 275 5.04 5.96 -11.31
CA ALA A 275 6.12 5.02 -11.03
C ALA A 275 7.36 5.81 -10.64
N LEU A 276 7.73 5.66 -9.36
CA LEU A 276 8.92 6.27 -8.80
C LEU A 276 9.86 5.16 -8.32
N GLY A 277 11.13 5.21 -8.71
CA GLY A 277 12.12 4.25 -8.24
C GLY A 277 13.47 4.91 -8.03
N GLY A 278 14.39 4.21 -7.38
CA GLY A 278 15.65 4.84 -7.02
C GLY A 278 16.60 3.98 -6.23
N LEU A 279 17.65 4.66 -5.75
CA LEU A 279 18.67 4.11 -4.86
C LEU A 279 18.46 4.67 -3.46
N GLU A 280 18.72 3.84 -2.47
CA GLU A 280 18.74 4.20 -1.06
C GLU A 280 20.07 3.75 -0.46
N ILE A 281 20.81 4.69 0.12
CA ILE A 281 22.13 4.48 0.72
C ILE A 281 21.96 4.63 2.22
N ALA A 282 22.07 3.51 2.94
CA ALA A 282 21.91 3.49 4.38
C ALA A 282 23.05 4.27 5.05
N MET A 283 22.69 5.32 5.80
CA MET A 283 23.65 6.11 6.58
C MET A 283 23.80 5.57 7.99
N THR A 284 22.72 5.02 8.54
CA THR A 284 22.70 4.37 9.85
C THR A 284 22.13 2.96 9.74
N LYS A 285 22.62 2.07 10.60
CA LYS A 285 22.01 0.74 10.73
C LYS A 285 20.65 0.87 11.40
N PRO A 286 19.66 0.00 11.09
CA PRO A 286 18.36 0.01 11.75
C PRO A 286 18.42 -0.03 13.28
N SER A 287 19.44 -0.69 13.85
CA SER A 287 19.62 -0.76 15.30
C SER A 287 20.24 0.49 15.94
N ALA A 288 20.71 1.46 15.14
CA ALA A 288 21.53 2.56 15.63
C ALA A 288 20.73 3.75 16.14
N VAL A 289 19.51 3.97 15.64
CA VAL A 289 18.74 5.18 15.95
C VAL A 289 17.43 4.82 16.67
N ARG A 290 17.31 5.20 17.95
CA ARG A 290 16.01 5.21 18.65
C ARG A 290 15.39 6.58 18.48
N LEU A 291 14.60 6.75 17.43
CA LEU A 291 14.08 8.07 17.04
C LEU A 291 12.94 8.55 17.93
N LEU A 292 12.05 7.64 18.36
CA LEU A 292 10.86 7.99 19.13
C LEU A 292 10.49 6.84 20.08
N PRO A 293 10.04 7.13 21.31
CA PRO A 293 9.38 6.13 22.15
C PRO A 293 8.04 5.76 21.51
N GLY A 294 8.05 4.68 20.72
CA GLY A 294 6.81 4.07 20.22
C GLY A 294 5.99 3.47 21.36
N PRO A 295 4.70 3.17 21.13
CA PRO A 295 3.84 2.52 22.12
C PRO A 295 4.38 1.15 22.57
N SER A 296 5.22 0.51 21.75
CA SER A 296 6.14 -0.53 22.19
C SER A 296 7.54 0.07 22.29
N GLY A 297 8.23 -0.14 23.42
CA GLY A 297 9.59 0.36 23.68
C GLY A 297 10.69 -0.24 22.80
N LYS A 298 10.34 -0.80 21.63
CA LYS A 298 11.24 -1.49 20.70
C LYS A 298 10.98 -1.08 19.24
N THR A 299 10.88 0.23 18.99
CA THR A 299 10.92 0.77 17.62
C THR A 299 12.35 1.17 17.30
N ASN A 300 12.87 0.64 16.19
CA ASN A 300 14.23 0.89 15.71
C ASN A 300 14.18 1.74 14.44
N GLY A 301 15.14 2.64 14.29
CA GLY A 301 15.17 3.64 13.24
C GLY A 301 16.43 3.55 12.37
N SER A 302 16.27 3.72 11.06
CA SER A 302 17.39 4.00 10.15
C SER A 302 17.16 5.28 9.36
N VAL A 303 18.26 5.92 9.00
CA VAL A 303 18.32 7.09 8.14
C VAL A 303 19.10 6.70 6.89
N SER A 304 18.55 7.02 5.74
CA SER A 304 19.17 6.75 4.45
C SER A 304 19.17 8.03 3.60
N PHE A 305 20.18 8.18 2.76
CA PHE A 305 20.16 9.12 1.65
C PHE A 305 19.49 8.45 0.45
N ILE A 306 18.60 9.15 -0.25
CA ILE A 306 17.87 8.61 -1.40
C ILE A 306 18.05 9.45 -2.64
N ILE A 307 18.09 8.77 -3.79
CA ILE A 307 18.03 9.35 -5.13
C ILE A 307 16.91 8.62 -5.86
N ALA A 308 15.96 9.36 -6.42
CA ALA A 308 14.80 8.81 -7.10
C ALA A 308 14.60 9.45 -8.48
N ALA A 309 14.06 8.68 -9.42
CA ALA A 309 13.60 9.12 -10.72
C ALA A 309 12.35 8.35 -11.10
N GLY A 310 11.45 9.00 -11.82
CA GLY A 310 10.14 8.43 -12.10
C GLY A 310 9.39 9.11 -13.22
N ALA A 311 8.19 8.60 -13.43
CA ALA A 311 7.24 9.18 -14.35
C ALA A 311 5.81 9.03 -13.84
N ILE A 312 5.00 10.04 -14.10
CA ILE A 312 3.57 10.07 -13.76
C ILE A 312 2.74 10.40 -15.00
N THR A 313 1.64 9.68 -15.21
CA THR A 313 0.67 10.03 -16.26
C THR A 313 0.02 11.37 -15.94
N PRO A 314 -0.47 12.09 -16.95
CA PRO A 314 -1.38 13.16 -16.68
C PRO A 314 -2.58 12.66 -15.88
N ILE A 315 -2.75 13.18 -14.65
CA ILE A 315 -3.86 12.83 -13.71
C ILE A 315 -5.25 13.13 -14.32
N SER A 316 -5.29 13.74 -15.50
CA SER A 316 -6.49 13.83 -16.33
C SER A 316 -6.05 13.96 -17.79
N PRO A 317 -6.04 12.86 -18.57
CA PRO A 317 -5.81 12.94 -20.01
C PRO A 317 -7.07 13.43 -20.74
N LEU A 318 -8.24 13.26 -20.11
CA LEU A 318 -9.57 13.57 -20.63
C LEU A 318 -10.23 14.67 -19.80
N SER A 319 -9.60 15.84 -19.73
CA SER A 319 -10.37 17.02 -19.33
C SER A 319 -11.34 17.33 -20.47
N THR A 320 -12.63 17.16 -20.23
CA THR A 320 -13.64 17.73 -21.12
C THR A 320 -13.30 19.21 -21.33
N PRO A 321 -13.19 19.68 -22.59
CA PRO A 321 -12.96 21.09 -22.85
C PRO A 321 -13.95 21.96 -22.09
N GLN A 322 -13.45 22.99 -21.42
CA GLN A 322 -14.33 23.91 -20.73
C GLN A 322 -14.82 24.95 -21.73
N LEU A 323 -16.10 24.87 -22.11
CA LEU A 323 -16.74 25.87 -22.97
C LEU A 323 -17.18 27.07 -22.12
N VAL A 324 -16.67 28.24 -22.47
CA VAL A 324 -16.97 29.51 -21.82
C VAL A 324 -17.39 30.55 -22.86
N LYS A 325 -18.23 31.50 -22.48
CA LYS A 325 -18.55 32.65 -23.32
C LYS A 325 -17.32 33.52 -23.48
N LEU A 326 -17.10 34.07 -24.67
CA LEU A 326 -16.04 35.04 -24.90
C LEU A 326 -16.40 36.35 -24.17
N THR A 327 -15.67 36.67 -23.11
CA THR A 327 -15.73 37.98 -22.44
C THR A 327 -14.50 38.80 -22.82
N PRO A 328 -14.53 40.15 -22.72
CA PRO A 328 -13.35 40.99 -23.01
C PRO A 328 -12.12 40.59 -22.20
N GLY A 329 -12.31 40.16 -20.95
CA GLY A 329 -11.22 39.67 -20.09
C GLY A 329 -10.60 38.36 -20.60
N VAL A 330 -11.42 37.38 -20.98
CA VAL A 330 -10.95 36.11 -21.58
C VAL A 330 -10.23 36.39 -22.90
N GLN A 331 -10.82 37.25 -23.73
CA GLN A 331 -10.26 37.64 -25.02
C GLN A 331 -8.87 38.27 -24.88
N THR A 332 -8.72 39.24 -23.98
CA THR A 332 -7.45 39.93 -23.73
C THR A 332 -6.42 39.01 -23.09
N THR A 333 -6.83 38.18 -22.12
CA THR A 333 -5.92 37.29 -21.39
C THR A 333 -5.30 36.22 -22.29
N TYR A 334 -6.07 35.68 -23.23
CA TYR A 334 -5.62 34.60 -24.11
C TYR A 334 -5.29 35.05 -25.54
N GLY A 335 -5.45 36.34 -25.86
CA GLY A 335 -5.19 36.88 -27.19
C GLY A 335 -6.12 36.31 -28.27
N ILE A 336 -7.40 36.09 -27.91
CA ILE A 336 -8.37 35.43 -28.80
C ILE A 336 -8.90 36.46 -29.83
N PRO A 337 -8.89 36.14 -31.13
CA PRO A 337 -9.43 37.05 -32.13
C PRO A 337 -10.96 37.16 -32.00
N SER A 338 -11.52 38.34 -32.29
CA SER A 338 -12.98 38.54 -32.31
C SER A 338 -13.66 37.81 -33.46
N CYS A 339 -12.92 37.51 -34.52
CA CYS A 339 -13.41 36.88 -35.74
C CYS A 339 -12.43 35.78 -36.18
N ILE A 340 -12.95 34.65 -36.65
CA ILE A 340 -12.17 33.57 -37.28
C ILE A 340 -12.60 33.37 -38.72
N PRO A 341 -11.72 32.87 -39.61
CA PRO A 341 -12.09 32.53 -40.98
C PRO A 341 -13.23 31.51 -41.03
N GLY A 342 -14.26 31.79 -41.84
CA GLY A 342 -15.37 30.87 -42.06
C GLY A 342 -16.51 31.53 -42.85
N THR A 343 -17.23 30.74 -43.64
CA THR A 343 -18.38 31.21 -44.40
C THR A 343 -19.63 31.15 -43.53
N GLY A 344 -19.91 32.23 -42.81
CA GLY A 344 -21.17 32.39 -42.07
C GLY A 344 -22.31 32.78 -43.01
N THR A 345 -23.51 32.22 -42.80
CA THR A 345 -24.73 32.60 -43.54
C THR A 345 -25.38 33.88 -43.03
N THR A 346 -24.87 34.47 -41.95
CA THR A 346 -25.45 35.67 -41.30
C THR A 346 -24.46 36.82 -41.27
N SER A 347 -24.38 37.55 -42.39
CA SER A 347 -23.85 38.91 -42.44
C SER A 347 -24.67 39.80 -41.49
N GLY A 348 -24.08 40.37 -40.43
CA GLY A 348 -24.71 41.56 -39.84
C GLY A 348 -24.44 41.93 -38.39
N THR A 349 -23.94 41.06 -37.52
CA THR A 349 -23.82 41.41 -36.09
C THR A 349 -22.46 41.02 -35.55
N GLY A 350 -21.54 41.99 -35.42
CA GLY A 350 -20.25 41.80 -34.74
C GLY A 350 -19.01 42.38 -35.42
N GLY A 351 -19.14 43.10 -36.55
CA GLY A 351 -17.98 43.75 -37.20
C GLY A 351 -17.02 42.81 -37.94
N CYS A 352 -17.35 41.52 -38.08
CA CYS A 352 -16.60 40.58 -38.91
C CYS A 352 -16.96 40.72 -40.40
N SER A 353 -16.01 40.45 -41.30
CA SER A 353 -16.27 40.41 -42.75
C SER A 353 -17.13 39.20 -43.13
N SER A 354 -17.70 39.18 -44.35
CA SER A 354 -18.52 38.07 -44.88
C SER A 354 -17.78 36.73 -45.00
N THR A 355 -16.45 36.74 -44.91
CA THR A 355 -15.59 35.54 -44.92
C THR A 355 -15.15 35.11 -43.52
N GLN A 356 -15.74 35.71 -42.49
CA GLN A 356 -15.38 35.50 -41.10
C GLN A 356 -16.62 35.25 -40.25
N ILE A 357 -16.43 34.49 -39.17
CA ILE A 357 -17.45 34.16 -38.18
C ILE A 357 -17.05 34.83 -36.85
N PRO A 358 -17.98 35.52 -36.17
CA PRO A 358 -17.70 36.08 -34.85
C PRO A 358 -17.46 34.95 -33.83
N VAL A 359 -16.39 35.08 -33.05
CA VAL A 359 -16.11 34.18 -31.93
C VAL A 359 -17.02 34.58 -30.78
N THR A 360 -17.94 33.70 -30.43
CA THR A 360 -18.89 33.92 -29.33
C THR A 360 -18.53 33.10 -28.09
N ASN A 361 -17.81 31.99 -28.30
CA ASN A 361 -17.46 31.05 -27.26
C ASN A 361 -16.01 30.59 -27.42
N VAL A 362 -15.41 30.16 -26.32
CA VAL A 362 -14.05 29.66 -26.25
C VAL A 362 -14.08 28.28 -25.60
N ALA A 363 -13.47 27.30 -26.24
CA ALA A 363 -13.18 26.02 -25.65
C ALA A 363 -11.77 26.05 -25.08
N LEU A 364 -11.65 26.12 -23.74
CA LEU A 364 -10.38 26.01 -23.05
C LEU A 364 -10.00 24.52 -22.98
N VAL A 365 -9.02 24.15 -23.80
CA VAL A 365 -8.53 22.77 -23.89
C VAL A 365 -7.15 22.70 -23.26
N PRO A 366 -6.91 21.90 -22.22
CA PRO A 366 -5.56 21.69 -21.72
C PRO A 366 -4.66 21.21 -22.85
N ALA A 367 -3.47 21.80 -22.97
CA ALA A 367 -2.52 21.40 -23.99
C ALA A 367 -2.31 19.87 -23.94
N GLY A 368 -2.60 19.21 -25.05
CA GLY A 368 -2.41 17.77 -25.20
C GLY A 368 -0.95 17.41 -24.95
N ARG A 369 -0.72 16.30 -24.26
CA ARG A 369 0.62 15.79 -23.99
C ARG A 369 0.69 14.33 -24.42
N ASP A 370 1.70 14.02 -25.23
CA ASP A 370 1.98 12.70 -25.81
C ASP A 370 2.91 11.85 -24.91
N ARG A 371 3.44 12.42 -23.82
CA ARG A 371 4.46 11.82 -22.96
C ARG A 371 4.13 11.95 -21.47
N PHE A 372 4.64 11.02 -20.66
CA PHE A 372 4.55 11.11 -19.20
C PHE A 372 5.24 12.37 -18.65
N PHE A 373 4.82 12.82 -17.47
CA PHE A 373 5.55 13.80 -16.69
C PHE A 373 6.72 13.12 -16.01
N ARG A 374 7.92 13.69 -16.17
CA ARG A 374 9.13 13.19 -15.55
C ARG A 374 9.32 13.84 -14.19
N GLU A 375 9.81 13.05 -13.24
CA GLU A 375 10.17 13.53 -11.92
C GLU A 375 11.51 12.94 -11.49
N GLY A 376 12.22 13.66 -10.64
CA GLY A 376 13.51 13.24 -10.11
C GLY A 376 13.83 13.99 -8.83
N TYR A 377 14.32 13.27 -7.83
CA TYR A 377 14.47 13.77 -6.46
C TYR A 377 15.74 13.25 -5.81
N ILE A 378 16.27 14.03 -4.88
CA ILE A 378 17.28 13.61 -3.91
C ILE A 378 16.83 14.00 -2.51
N GLY A 379 17.23 13.26 -1.49
CA GLY A 379 16.87 13.63 -0.12
C GLY A 379 17.18 12.57 0.91
N PHE A 380 16.41 12.58 1.99
CA PHE A 380 16.58 11.68 3.11
C PHE A 380 15.32 10.87 3.35
N ARG A 381 15.51 9.61 3.70
CA ARG A 381 14.46 8.66 4.11
C ARG A 381 14.72 8.21 5.53
N LEU A 382 13.69 8.32 6.34
CA LEU A 382 13.62 7.77 7.68
C LEU A 382 12.80 6.48 7.64
N LYS A 383 13.36 5.37 8.12
CA LYS A 383 12.66 4.09 8.25
C LYS A 383 12.47 3.72 9.71
N THR A 384 11.24 3.34 10.07
CA THR A 384 10.90 2.81 11.40
C THR A 384 10.55 1.34 11.30
N HIS A 385 11.29 0.50 12.04
CA HIS A 385 11.12 -0.94 12.12
C HIS A 385 10.50 -1.31 13.46
N TYR A 386 9.48 -2.16 13.43
CA TYR A 386 8.85 -2.71 14.62
C TYR A 386 9.59 -4.00 15.01
N MET A 387 10.05 -4.06 16.25
CA MET A 387 10.68 -5.26 16.80
C MET A 387 9.72 -5.96 17.76
N ASP A 388 9.69 -7.29 17.68
CA ASP A 388 8.99 -8.15 18.61
C ASP A 388 9.64 -8.14 20.00
N ALA A 389 9.02 -8.83 20.96
CA ALA A 389 9.56 -8.98 22.31
C ALA A 389 10.95 -9.64 22.34
N SER A 390 11.33 -10.40 21.30
CA SER A 390 12.63 -11.05 21.14
C SER A 390 13.67 -10.15 20.47
N GLY A 391 13.31 -8.93 20.06
CA GLY A 391 14.19 -8.03 19.31
C GLY A 391 14.37 -8.40 17.84
N LYS A 392 13.49 -9.25 17.29
CA LYS A 392 13.43 -9.57 15.86
C LYS A 392 12.44 -8.63 15.18
N ASN A 393 12.70 -8.27 13.92
CA ASN A 393 11.73 -7.50 13.16
C ASN A 393 10.40 -8.27 13.09
N GLU A 394 9.34 -7.61 13.54
CA GLU A 394 7.99 -8.04 13.21
C GLU A 394 7.86 -7.98 11.69
N ILE A 395 7.24 -9.01 11.09
CA ILE A 395 7.18 -9.20 9.63
C ILE A 395 6.20 -8.17 9.05
N SER A 396 6.63 -6.92 8.99
CA SER A 396 5.89 -5.81 8.39
C SER A 396 6.85 -4.92 7.63
N TYR A 397 6.35 -4.35 6.55
CA TYR A 397 7.07 -3.33 5.80
C TYR A 397 7.32 -2.12 6.72
N PRO A 398 8.54 -1.55 6.77
CA PRO A 398 8.86 -0.47 7.69
C PRO A 398 8.04 0.79 7.38
N GLY A 399 7.70 1.56 8.41
CA GLY A 399 7.23 2.92 8.19
C GLY A 399 8.31 3.75 7.52
N THR A 400 7.98 4.54 6.51
CA THR A 400 8.90 5.43 5.78
C THR A 400 8.45 6.88 5.90
N PHE A 401 9.41 7.79 6.07
CA PHE A 401 9.18 9.22 5.97
C PHE A 401 10.32 9.86 5.18
N ASP A 402 9.98 10.46 4.05
CA ASP A 402 10.91 10.99 3.08
C ASP A 402 10.75 12.51 2.99
N ILE A 403 11.87 13.22 2.99
CA ILE A 403 11.94 14.63 2.61
C ILE A 403 12.92 14.73 1.46
N THR A 404 12.43 15.21 0.32
CA THR A 404 13.19 15.26 -0.91
C THR A 404 13.04 16.59 -1.63
N TRP A 405 14.06 16.91 -2.43
CA TRP A 405 14.12 18.07 -3.29
C TRP A 405 14.50 17.63 -4.71
N GLY A 406 13.86 18.22 -5.72
CA GLY A 406 14.14 17.84 -7.09
C GLY A 406 13.35 18.64 -8.12
N PHE A 407 12.93 17.96 -9.19
CA PHE A 407 12.06 18.49 -10.23
C PHE A 407 10.88 17.56 -10.44
N ASP A 408 9.73 18.14 -10.78
CA ASP A 408 8.52 17.38 -11.09
C ASP A 408 7.72 18.14 -12.16
N GLU A 409 7.69 17.59 -13.36
CA GLU A 409 6.98 18.20 -14.47
C GLU A 409 5.45 18.28 -14.24
N ALA A 410 4.85 17.43 -13.39
CA ALA A 410 3.43 17.52 -13.06
C ALA A 410 3.11 18.79 -12.23
N VAL A 411 4.08 19.25 -11.44
CA VAL A 411 3.99 20.46 -10.60
C VAL A 411 4.35 21.72 -11.39
N THR A 412 5.29 21.62 -12.32
CA THR A 412 5.95 22.78 -12.96
C THR A 412 5.43 23.08 -14.38
N ARG A 413 4.15 22.82 -14.64
CA ARG A 413 3.46 23.01 -15.94
C ARG A 413 4.02 22.16 -17.10
N GLY A 414 4.63 21.03 -16.80
CA GLY A 414 5.19 20.13 -17.81
C GLY A 414 6.63 20.42 -18.21
N HIS A 415 7.35 21.27 -17.47
CA HIS A 415 8.72 21.66 -17.77
C HIS A 415 9.70 21.27 -16.65
N ILE A 416 10.88 20.74 -16.97
CA ILE A 416 11.94 20.51 -15.98
C ILE A 416 12.56 21.86 -15.57
N ARG A 417 11.89 22.60 -14.69
CA ARG A 417 12.35 23.90 -14.20
C ARG A 417 11.85 24.19 -12.79
N GLY A 418 12.70 24.84 -12.00
CA GLY A 418 12.40 25.15 -10.60
C GLY A 418 12.59 23.93 -9.70
N GLY A 419 12.86 24.19 -8.43
CA GLY A 419 12.89 23.15 -7.41
C GLY A 419 11.47 22.75 -7.00
N VAL A 420 11.31 21.49 -6.62
CA VAL A 420 10.09 20.93 -6.04
C VAL A 420 10.49 20.18 -4.77
N VAL A 421 9.79 20.47 -3.68
CA VAL A 421 9.92 19.74 -2.41
C VAL A 421 8.84 18.67 -2.39
N ARG A 422 9.23 17.42 -2.10
CA ARG A 422 8.31 16.32 -1.87
C ARG A 422 8.53 15.74 -0.47
N VAL A 423 7.47 15.76 0.33
CA VAL A 423 7.40 15.14 1.65
C VAL A 423 6.44 13.96 1.56
N GLU A 424 6.91 12.77 1.88
CA GLU A 424 6.11 11.55 1.80
C GLU A 424 6.21 10.78 3.11
N GLY A 425 5.07 10.34 3.64
CA GLY A 425 4.98 9.51 4.83
C GLY A 425 4.14 8.29 4.52
N PHE A 426 4.61 7.13 4.92
CA PHE A 426 3.87 5.88 4.82
C PHE A 426 4.09 5.09 6.11
N TYR A 427 3.03 4.78 6.84
CA TYR A 427 3.16 4.24 8.19
C TYR A 427 2.18 3.09 8.42
N PRO A 428 2.65 1.88 8.77
CA PRO A 428 1.76 0.81 9.21
C PRO A 428 1.12 1.17 10.55
N PHE A 429 -0.19 1.02 10.64
CA PHE A 429 -0.91 1.25 11.88
C PHE A 429 -0.76 0.03 12.81
N PRO A 430 -0.23 0.19 14.03
CA PRO A 430 0.11 -0.93 14.92
C PRO A 430 -1.11 -1.45 15.70
N PHE A 431 -2.21 -1.80 15.02
CA PHE A 431 -3.35 -2.43 15.67
C PHE A 431 -3.15 -3.94 15.80
N LYS A 432 -3.22 -4.45 17.04
CA LYS A 432 -3.15 -5.90 17.35
C LYS A 432 -4.21 -6.72 16.60
N VAL A 433 -5.38 -6.12 16.34
CA VAL A 433 -6.53 -6.79 15.73
C VAL A 433 -6.33 -7.05 14.23
N ALA A 434 -5.45 -6.28 13.56
CA ALA A 434 -5.29 -6.33 12.11
C ALA A 434 -3.88 -6.76 11.65
N LYS A 435 -2.97 -7.20 12.54
CA LYS A 435 -1.60 -7.65 12.21
C LYS A 435 -0.91 -6.78 11.12
N ASN A 436 -0.91 -5.45 11.28
CA ASN A 436 -0.30 -4.49 10.35
C ASN A 436 -0.95 -4.43 8.94
N ALA A 437 -2.18 -4.92 8.78
CA ALA A 437 -2.90 -4.87 7.50
C ALA A 437 -3.44 -3.48 7.14
N LEU A 438 -3.31 -2.47 8.01
CA LEU A 438 -3.77 -1.11 7.76
C LEU A 438 -2.57 -0.16 7.73
N TYR A 439 -2.53 0.69 6.71
CA TYR A 439 -1.52 1.71 6.51
C TYR A 439 -2.16 3.09 6.40
N VAL A 440 -1.48 4.10 6.92
CA VAL A 440 -1.79 5.51 6.69
C VAL A 440 -0.65 6.10 5.89
N PHE A 441 -0.95 6.91 4.89
CA PHE A 441 0.06 7.57 4.09
C PHE A 441 -0.33 9.00 3.75
N GLY A 442 0.67 9.80 3.46
CA GLY A 442 0.53 11.17 3.02
C GLY A 442 1.66 11.58 2.09
N THR A 443 1.34 12.32 1.04
CA THR A 443 2.32 12.91 0.13
C THR A 443 1.98 14.38 -0.02
N PHE A 444 2.98 15.25 0.08
CA PHE A 444 2.89 16.67 -0.17
C PHE A 444 3.97 17.03 -1.19
N ILE A 445 3.59 17.60 -2.31
CA ILE A 445 4.49 18.04 -3.37
C ILE A 445 4.25 19.52 -3.59
N MET A 446 5.27 20.32 -3.32
CA MET A 446 5.16 21.77 -3.31
C MET A 446 6.30 22.43 -4.06
N LYS A 447 5.99 23.49 -4.81
CA LYS A 447 6.98 24.35 -5.43
C LYS A 447 7.28 25.50 -4.46
N PRO A 448 8.49 25.60 -3.88
CA PRO A 448 8.87 26.68 -2.98
C PRO A 448 9.14 27.97 -3.77
N ALA A 449 8.09 28.50 -4.38
CA ALA A 449 8.07 29.77 -5.07
C ALA A 449 6.94 30.62 -4.50
N THR A 450 7.09 31.94 -4.58
CA THR A 450 6.03 32.86 -4.17
C THR A 450 4.79 32.60 -5.02
N ALA A 451 3.65 32.39 -4.36
CA ALA A 451 2.36 32.31 -5.03
C ALA A 451 2.16 33.58 -5.85
N GLN A 452 1.95 33.43 -7.15
CA GLN A 452 1.56 34.57 -7.97
C GLN A 452 0.11 34.89 -7.65
N ASN A 453 -0.09 35.98 -6.90
CA ASN A 453 -1.41 36.58 -6.78
C ASN A 453 -1.83 37.03 -8.18
N LEU A 454 -2.77 36.30 -8.80
CA LEU A 454 -3.46 36.80 -9.97
C LEU A 454 -4.24 38.03 -9.49
N ALA A 455 -3.70 39.22 -9.75
CA ALA A 455 -4.23 40.50 -9.28
C ALA A 455 -5.66 40.76 -9.75
N THR A 456 -6.17 39.96 -10.70
CA THR A 456 -7.56 39.97 -11.12
C THR A 456 -7.98 38.54 -11.46
N PRO A 457 -8.86 37.90 -10.68
CA PRO A 457 -9.34 36.56 -11.01
C PRO A 457 -10.14 36.63 -12.32
N LEU A 458 -9.79 35.76 -13.28
CA LEU A 458 -10.54 35.66 -14.52
C LEU A 458 -11.86 34.93 -14.25
N VAL A 459 -12.96 35.68 -14.23
CA VAL A 459 -14.30 35.09 -14.07
C VAL A 459 -14.73 34.48 -15.40
N LEU A 460 -14.85 33.15 -15.40
CA LEU A 460 -15.32 32.39 -16.55
C LEU A 460 -16.85 32.28 -16.51
N VAL A 461 -17.51 32.72 -17.59
CA VAL A 461 -18.96 32.56 -17.75
C VAL A 461 -19.19 31.29 -18.58
N PRO A 462 -19.88 30.27 -18.05
CA PRO A 462 -20.18 29.07 -18.82
C PRO A 462 -20.93 29.39 -20.13
N SER A 463 -20.59 28.66 -21.19
CA SER A 463 -21.36 28.72 -22.45
C SER A 463 -22.78 28.15 -22.26
N ASP A 464 -23.67 28.46 -23.19
CA ASP A 464 -24.96 27.78 -23.32
C ASP A 464 -24.73 26.28 -23.59
N THR A 465 -25.57 25.42 -23.00
CA THR A 465 -25.49 23.94 -23.10
C THR A 465 -25.75 23.41 -24.52
N THR A 466 -26.33 24.23 -25.39
CA THR A 466 -26.56 23.90 -26.81
C THR A 466 -25.32 24.07 -27.69
N VAL A 467 -24.30 24.80 -27.22
CA VAL A 467 -23.05 25.03 -27.97
C VAL A 467 -22.14 23.82 -27.82
N THR A 468 -21.67 23.28 -28.95
CA THR A 468 -20.75 22.14 -28.98
C THR A 468 -19.36 22.58 -29.45
N LEU A 469 -18.35 21.75 -29.25
CA LEU A 469 -16.99 22.01 -29.75
C LEU A 469 -16.92 22.20 -31.27
N ALA A 470 -17.88 21.65 -32.02
CA ALA A 470 -17.95 21.76 -33.46
C ALA A 470 -18.72 23.01 -33.94
N SER A 471 -19.28 23.81 -33.03
CA SER A 471 -20.04 25.01 -33.40
C SER A 471 -19.12 26.05 -34.09
N PRO A 472 -19.51 26.63 -35.24
CA PRO A 472 -18.63 27.50 -36.04
C PRO A 472 -18.11 28.77 -35.35
N GLY A 473 -18.74 29.21 -34.24
CA GLY A 473 -18.33 30.37 -33.44
C GLY A 473 -17.51 30.02 -32.19
N VAL A 474 -17.04 28.78 -32.07
CA VAL A 474 -16.21 28.31 -30.94
C VAL A 474 -14.74 28.37 -31.33
N PHE A 475 -13.97 29.16 -30.59
CA PHE A 475 -12.51 29.17 -30.71
C PHE A 475 -11.88 28.18 -29.74
N VAL A 476 -11.03 27.28 -30.25
CA VAL A 476 -10.30 26.32 -29.41
C VAL A 476 -9.00 26.96 -28.93
N GLN A 477 -8.94 27.28 -27.63
CA GLN A 477 -7.77 27.86 -27.01
C GLN A 477 -7.02 26.79 -26.20
N PRO A 478 -5.80 26.40 -26.60
CA PRO A 478 -4.96 25.56 -25.76
C PRO A 478 -4.55 26.35 -24.50
N VAL A 479 -4.79 25.77 -23.32
CA VAL A 479 -4.41 26.36 -22.04
C VAL A 479 -3.24 25.56 -21.46
N PRO A 480 -2.11 26.21 -21.13
CA PRO A 480 -1.03 25.53 -20.44
C PRO A 480 -1.50 25.07 -19.06
N ARG A 481 -1.00 23.92 -18.60
CA ARG A 481 -1.28 23.46 -17.24
C ARG A 481 -0.78 24.48 -16.23
N ALA A 482 -1.52 24.70 -15.15
CA ALA A 482 -1.11 25.61 -14.08
C ALA A 482 -0.01 24.97 -13.22
N ASP A 483 0.87 25.79 -12.62
CA ASP A 483 1.72 25.31 -11.53
C ASP A 483 0.81 25.06 -10.34
N ARG A 484 0.83 23.86 -9.75
CA ARG A 484 -0.01 23.54 -8.60
C ARG A 484 0.77 22.67 -7.63
N ASP A 485 0.59 22.97 -6.35
CA ASP A 485 1.01 22.07 -5.29
C ASP A 485 -0.06 20.99 -5.12
N TYR A 486 0.38 19.80 -4.74
CA TYR A 486 -0.46 18.63 -4.59
C TYR A 486 -0.30 18.05 -3.20
N TYR A 487 -1.42 17.60 -2.64
CA TYR A 487 -1.35 16.71 -1.49
C TYR A 487 -2.27 15.51 -1.70
N ARG A 488 -1.91 14.45 -1.00
CA ARG A 488 -2.61 13.17 -0.98
C ARG A 488 -2.55 12.66 0.43
N LEU A 489 -3.69 12.31 1.00
CA LEU A 489 -3.79 11.70 2.32
C LEU A 489 -4.69 10.49 2.22
N GLY A 490 -4.29 9.35 2.73
CA GLY A 490 -5.09 8.16 2.57
C GLY A 490 -4.81 7.07 3.58
N ILE A 491 -5.64 6.05 3.49
CA ILE A 491 -5.43 4.79 4.17
C ILE A 491 -5.45 3.67 3.15
N GLY A 492 -4.70 2.62 3.42
CA GLY A 492 -4.63 1.46 2.56
C GLY A 492 -4.49 0.17 3.33
N PHE A 493 -4.84 -0.92 2.69
CA PHE A 493 -4.83 -2.26 3.25
C PHE A 493 -3.76 -3.11 2.57
N ASP A 494 -3.09 -3.96 3.34
CA ASP A 494 -2.13 -4.91 2.80
C ASP A 494 -2.83 -5.95 1.91
N LEU A 495 -2.63 -5.86 0.60
CA LEU A 495 -3.21 -6.79 -0.36
C LEU A 495 -2.64 -8.19 -0.21
N VAL A 496 -1.36 -8.31 0.15
CA VAL A 496 -0.72 -9.63 0.28
C VAL A 496 -1.29 -10.35 1.49
N ALA A 497 -1.46 -9.65 2.60
CA ALA A 497 -2.13 -10.20 3.78
C ALA A 497 -3.60 -10.53 3.49
N ALA A 498 -4.33 -9.66 2.79
CA ALA A 498 -5.73 -9.89 2.44
C ALA A 498 -5.94 -11.11 1.53
N ILE A 499 -5.13 -11.26 0.48
CA ILE A 499 -5.18 -12.41 -0.44
C ILE A 499 -4.81 -13.70 0.30
N SER A 500 -3.78 -13.65 1.14
CA SER A 500 -3.35 -14.80 1.93
C SER A 500 -4.45 -15.25 2.90
N ALA A 501 -5.17 -14.31 3.53
CA ALA A 501 -6.32 -14.63 4.39
C ALA A 501 -7.55 -15.14 3.61
N ALA A 502 -7.75 -14.68 2.37
CA ALA A 502 -8.88 -15.11 1.55
C ALA A 502 -8.74 -16.56 1.04
N LYS A 503 -7.52 -17.01 0.74
CA LYS A 503 -7.24 -18.41 0.32
C LYS A 503 -7.48 -19.45 1.42
N VAL A 504 -7.69 -19.00 2.65
CA VAL A 504 -7.90 -19.87 3.81
C VAL A 504 -9.38 -20.26 3.96
N LYS A 505 -10.30 -19.55 3.31
CA LYS A 505 -11.73 -19.92 3.26
C LYS A 505 -12.02 -20.80 2.05
#